data_AF-A0A5D0U9T0-F1
#
_entry.id   AF-A0A5D0U9T0-F1
#
_cell.length_a   1.000
_cell.length_b   1.000
_cell.length_c   1.000
_cell.angle_alpha   90.00
_cell.angle_beta   90.00
_cell.angle_gamma   90.00
#
_symmetry.space_group_name_H-M   'P 1'
#
loop_
_entity.id
_entity.type
_entity.pdbx_description
1 polymer ?
#
loop_
_entity_poly.entity_id
_entity_poly.type
_entity_poly.pdbx_seq_one_letter_code
_entity_poly.pdbx_strand_id
1 'polypeptide(L)'
;MTVLETERLLLRPLTGADFEDYAEMLADPEVASGLAETVSTGRADAWRSLAMFIGHREIRGYSHWALVEKATGAFVGRAGPWRPHGFPGLGVGWCLSRRHWGKGYAAEAGRAAVAHCFAELGADEVISLILPGNSRSISVAERIGHTHLRDSEYRGRRVHIYGQRAAGQPT
;
A
#
# COMPACT_ATOMS: atom_id res chain seq x y z
N MET A 1 2.44 -12.87 -9.80
CA MET A 1 2.83 -11.51 -9.39
C MET A 1 4.33 -11.36 -9.54
N THR A 2 4.76 -10.48 -10.44
CA THR A 2 6.17 -10.28 -10.80
C THR A 2 6.92 -9.50 -9.72
N VAL A 3 8.22 -9.76 -9.59
CA VAL A 3 9.13 -8.97 -8.76
C VAL A 3 9.45 -7.66 -9.49
N LEU A 4 9.41 -6.54 -8.77
CA LEU A 4 9.81 -5.23 -9.29
C LEU A 4 11.06 -4.75 -8.56
N GLU A 5 11.86 -3.97 -9.27
CA GLU A 5 13.02 -3.32 -8.71
C GLU A 5 12.91 -1.82 -8.94
N THR A 6 13.22 -1.06 -7.89
CA THR A 6 13.42 0.38 -7.96
C THR A 6 14.89 0.69 -7.67
N GLU A 7 15.22 1.97 -7.58
CA GLU A 7 16.58 2.40 -7.25
C GLU A 7 17.09 1.76 -5.95
N ARG A 8 16.27 1.75 -4.90
CA ARG A 8 16.70 1.34 -3.54
C ARG A 8 15.95 0.13 -2.99
N LEU A 9 14.85 -0.28 -3.61
CA LEU A 9 13.97 -1.32 -3.10
C LEU A 9 13.84 -2.50 -4.07
N LEU A 10 13.78 -3.69 -3.50
CA LEU A 10 13.24 -4.89 -4.12
C LEU A 10 11.79 -5.04 -3.65
N LEU A 11 10.87 -5.07 -4.61
CA LEU A 11 9.44 -5.28 -4.40
C LEU A 11 9.11 -6.72 -4.80
N ARG A 12 8.93 -7.60 -3.81
CA ARG A 12 8.66 -9.02 -4.06
C ARG A 12 7.41 -9.50 -3.32
N PRO A 13 6.76 -10.59 -3.77
CA PRO A 13 5.55 -11.08 -3.12
C PRO A 13 5.74 -11.30 -1.62
N LEU A 14 4.73 -10.95 -0.82
CA LEU A 14 4.68 -11.31 0.60
C LEU A 14 4.62 -12.84 0.76
N THR A 15 5.33 -13.35 1.76
CA THR A 15 5.43 -14.77 2.11
C THR A 15 5.26 -14.95 3.62
N GLY A 16 5.08 -16.20 4.07
CA GLY A 16 5.02 -16.49 5.51
C GLY A 16 6.30 -16.15 6.26
N ALA A 17 7.46 -16.08 5.59
CA ALA A 17 8.73 -15.74 6.21
C ALA A 17 8.80 -14.27 6.69
N ASP A 18 7.91 -13.41 6.21
CA ASP A 18 7.87 -11.99 6.57
C ASP A 18 7.16 -11.71 7.89
N PHE A 19 6.57 -12.75 8.49
CA PHE A 19 5.62 -12.58 9.57
C PHE A 19 6.22 -11.84 10.77
N GLU A 20 7.44 -12.15 11.17
CA GLU A 20 8.05 -11.52 12.35
C GLU A 20 8.25 -10.02 12.15
N ASP A 21 8.88 -9.61 11.04
CA ASP A 21 9.05 -8.19 10.70
C ASP A 21 7.71 -7.47 10.48
N TYR A 22 6.74 -8.15 9.86
CA TYR A 22 5.41 -7.60 9.60
C TYR A 22 4.62 -7.38 10.90
N ALA A 23 4.68 -8.34 11.83
CA ALA A 23 4.03 -8.25 13.13
C ALA A 23 4.70 -7.18 14.01
N GLU A 24 6.03 -7.08 14.01
CA GLU A 24 6.77 -6.01 14.69
C GLU A 24 6.34 -4.63 14.16
N MET A 25 6.29 -4.48 12.83
CA MET A 25 5.85 -3.23 12.19
C MET A 25 4.43 -2.83 12.59
N LEU A 26 3.48 -3.77 12.61
CA LEU A 26 2.08 -3.48 12.95
C LEU A 26 1.84 -3.28 14.45
N ALA A 27 2.74 -3.77 15.31
CA ALA A 27 2.66 -3.54 16.75
C ALA A 27 2.96 -2.08 17.13
N ASP A 28 3.62 -1.30 16.27
CA ASP A 28 3.86 0.13 16.47
C ASP A 28 2.54 0.94 16.36
N PRO A 29 2.07 1.60 17.44
CA PRO A 29 0.83 2.37 17.44
C PRO A 29 0.81 3.52 16.42
N GLU A 30 1.97 4.09 16.11
CA GLU A 30 2.10 5.17 15.13
C GLU A 30 1.91 4.66 13.70
N VAL A 31 2.32 3.42 13.43
CA VAL A 31 2.06 2.76 12.15
C VAL A 31 0.58 2.40 12.05
N ALA A 32 0.02 1.77 13.09
CA ALA A 32 -1.36 1.30 13.11
C ALA A 32 -2.39 2.43 12.98
N SER A 33 -2.17 3.57 13.64
CA SER A 33 -3.08 4.72 13.59
C SER A 33 -3.24 5.33 12.20
N GLY A 34 -2.26 5.12 11.31
CA GLY A 34 -2.29 5.59 9.93
C GLY A 34 -3.14 4.74 8.97
N LEU A 35 -3.62 3.57 9.39
CA LEU A 35 -4.32 2.63 8.52
C LEU A 35 -5.83 2.92 8.47
N ALA A 36 -6.35 3.09 7.25
CA ALA A 36 -7.77 3.33 7.01
C ALA A 36 -8.64 2.11 7.36
N GLU A 37 -8.10 0.91 7.16
CA GLU A 37 -8.66 -0.32 7.71
C GLU A 37 -8.20 -0.45 9.16
N THR A 38 -9.14 -0.65 10.09
CA THR A 38 -8.82 -0.93 11.49
C THR A 38 -8.06 -2.26 11.54
N VAL A 39 -6.75 -2.18 11.69
CA VAL A 39 -5.90 -3.35 11.92
C VAL A 39 -5.70 -3.42 13.42
N SER A 40 -6.34 -4.39 14.08
CA SER A 40 -5.94 -4.75 15.43
C SER A 40 -4.45 -5.10 15.41
N THR A 41 -3.67 -4.54 16.33
CA THR A 41 -2.20 -4.59 16.32
C THR A 41 -1.63 -5.87 16.93
N GLY A 42 -2.50 -6.80 17.34
CA GLY A 42 -2.09 -8.09 17.88
C GLY A 42 -1.43 -8.99 16.82
N ARG A 43 -0.48 -9.83 17.25
CA ARG A 43 0.23 -10.78 16.36
C ARG A 43 -0.73 -11.68 15.55
N ALA A 44 -1.84 -12.12 16.15
CA ALA A 44 -2.84 -12.93 15.46
C ALA A 44 -3.52 -12.17 14.31
N ASP A 45 -3.75 -10.88 14.47
CA ASP A 45 -4.35 -10.03 13.43
C ASP A 45 -3.34 -9.63 12.36
N ALA A 46 -2.08 -9.42 12.75
CA ALA A 46 -0.98 -9.30 11.79
C ALA A 46 -0.86 -10.57 10.92
N TRP A 47 -0.97 -11.76 11.52
CA TRP A 47 -0.97 -13.03 10.80
C TRP A 47 -2.13 -13.12 9.81
N ARG A 48 -3.37 -12.82 10.25
CA ARG A 48 -4.56 -12.78 9.37
C ARG A 48 -4.40 -11.77 8.24
N SER A 49 -3.87 -10.60 8.53
CA SER A 49 -3.61 -9.55 7.55
C SER A 49 -2.58 -10.00 6.50
N LEU A 50 -1.48 -10.63 6.91
CA LEU A 50 -0.48 -11.20 6.01
C LEU A 50 -1.09 -12.28 5.11
N ALA A 51 -1.83 -13.23 5.71
CA ALA A 51 -2.55 -14.27 4.98
C ALA A 51 -3.57 -13.68 3.99
N MET A 52 -4.23 -12.57 4.33
CA MET A 52 -5.14 -11.87 3.44
C MET A 52 -4.40 -11.28 2.23
N PHE A 53 -3.23 -10.65 2.40
CA PHE A 53 -2.46 -10.16 1.25
C PHE A 53 -1.97 -11.30 0.35
N ILE A 54 -1.53 -12.41 0.94
CA ILE A 54 -1.14 -13.62 0.21
C ILE A 54 -2.34 -14.20 -0.55
N GLY A 55 -3.47 -14.42 0.11
CA GLY A 55 -4.68 -14.94 -0.52
C GLY A 55 -5.27 -14.02 -1.58
N HIS A 56 -5.22 -12.70 -1.36
CA HIS A 56 -5.63 -11.72 -2.36
C HIS A 56 -4.82 -11.86 -3.65
N ARG A 57 -3.50 -12.10 -3.56
CA ARG A 57 -2.66 -12.40 -4.72
C ARG A 57 -3.13 -13.65 -5.46
N GLU A 58 -3.43 -14.73 -4.74
CA GLU A 58 -3.90 -15.98 -5.37
C GLU A 58 -5.28 -15.80 -6.05
N ILE A 59 -6.15 -14.97 -5.47
CA ILE A 59 -7.52 -14.75 -5.99
C ILE A 59 -7.53 -13.74 -7.16
N ARG A 60 -6.72 -12.69 -7.10
CA ARG A 60 -6.77 -11.54 -8.04
C ARG A 60 -5.58 -11.48 -9.00
N GLY A 61 -4.52 -12.25 -8.77
CA GLY A 61 -3.26 -12.18 -9.51
C GLY A 61 -2.29 -11.10 -9.03
N TYR A 62 -2.74 -10.18 -8.17
CA TYR A 62 -1.97 -9.05 -7.64
C TYR A 62 -2.28 -8.80 -6.15
N SER A 63 -1.39 -8.11 -5.44
CA SER A 63 -1.56 -7.70 -4.05
C SER A 63 -0.47 -6.70 -3.68
N HIS A 64 -0.26 -6.45 -2.38
CA HIS A 64 0.91 -5.75 -1.89
C HIS A 64 2.17 -6.62 -2.03
N TRP A 65 3.27 -6.00 -2.45
CA TRP A 65 4.61 -6.54 -2.28
C TRP A 65 5.13 -6.24 -0.88
N ALA A 66 6.05 -7.07 -0.41
CA ALA A 66 7.01 -6.66 0.60
C ALA A 66 8.05 -5.75 -0.03
N LEU A 67 8.48 -4.76 0.74
CA LEU A 67 9.54 -3.83 0.38
C LEU A 67 10.80 -4.25 1.11
N VAL A 68 11.85 -4.58 0.36
CA VAL A 68 13.17 -4.95 0.92
C VAL A 68 14.19 -3.91 0.49
N GLU A 69 14.91 -3.32 1.43
CA GLU A 69 15.99 -2.37 1.14
C GLU A 69 17.18 -3.12 0.55
N LYS A 70 17.57 -2.78 -0.70
CA LYS A 70 18.61 -3.51 -1.43
C LYS A 70 19.97 -3.51 -0.73
N ALA A 71 20.31 -2.40 -0.06
CA ALA A 71 21.61 -2.24 0.58
C ALA A 71 21.81 -3.13 1.81
N THR A 72 20.73 -3.47 2.52
CA THR A 72 20.80 -4.14 3.83
C THR A 72 20.05 -5.47 3.87
N GLY A 73 19.16 -5.72 2.92
CA GLY A 73 18.21 -6.83 2.96
C GLY A 73 17.07 -6.62 3.97
N ALA A 74 16.97 -5.44 4.60
CA ALA A 74 15.98 -5.19 5.64
C ALA A 74 14.55 -5.12 5.08
N PHE A 75 13.60 -5.71 5.81
CA PHE A 75 12.18 -5.52 5.57
C PHE A 75 11.77 -4.08 5.92
N VAL A 76 11.35 -3.33 4.91
CA VAL A 76 10.94 -1.92 5.03
C VAL A 76 9.46 -1.79 5.34
N GLY A 77 8.64 -2.67 4.77
CA GLY A 77 7.18 -2.61 4.87
C GLY A 77 6.50 -3.30 3.70
N ARG A 78 5.30 -2.84 3.36
CA ARG A 78 4.55 -3.28 2.18
C ARG A 78 3.99 -2.13 1.38
N ALA A 79 3.91 -2.29 0.07
CA ALA A 79 3.13 -1.42 -0.81
C ALA A 79 2.68 -2.19 -2.05
N GLY A 80 1.59 -1.76 -2.68
CA GLY A 80 1.15 -2.33 -3.96
C GLY A 80 -0.33 -2.17 -4.25
N PRO A 81 -0.79 -2.79 -5.35
CA PRO A 81 -2.19 -2.83 -5.74
C PRO A 81 -3.09 -3.50 -4.69
N TRP A 82 -4.29 -2.96 -4.49
CA TRP A 82 -5.26 -3.43 -3.51
C TRP A 82 -6.69 -3.29 -4.03
N ARG A 83 -7.47 -4.39 -4.01
CA ARG A 83 -8.91 -4.37 -4.34
C ARG A 83 -9.66 -5.56 -3.72
N PRO A 84 -9.80 -5.59 -2.38
CA PRO A 84 -10.65 -6.57 -1.73
C PRO A 84 -12.11 -6.39 -2.13
N HIS A 85 -12.95 -7.37 -1.84
CA HIS A 85 -14.38 -7.26 -2.12
C HIS A 85 -14.99 -6.02 -1.45
N GLY A 86 -15.74 -5.22 -2.21
CA GLY A 86 -16.34 -3.96 -1.74
C GLY A 86 -15.40 -2.75 -1.68
N PHE A 87 -14.15 -2.85 -2.15
CA PHE A 87 -13.27 -1.69 -2.30
C PHE A 87 -13.70 -0.82 -3.50
N PRO A 88 -13.68 0.52 -3.41
CA PRO A 88 -14.33 1.40 -4.38
C PRO A 88 -13.67 1.46 -5.77
N GLY A 89 -12.45 0.93 -5.92
CA GLY A 89 -11.69 0.94 -7.17
C GLY A 89 -10.43 0.11 -7.06
N LEU A 90 -9.61 0.05 -8.11
CA LEU A 90 -8.26 -0.50 -7.98
C LEU A 90 -7.40 0.52 -7.24
N GLY A 91 -6.98 0.17 -6.03
CA GLY A 91 -6.19 1.06 -5.20
C GLY A 91 -4.71 0.74 -5.23
N VAL A 92 -3.88 1.67 -4.78
CA VAL A 92 -2.53 1.44 -4.27
C VAL A 92 -2.51 1.84 -2.81
N GLY A 93 -1.87 1.02 -1.97
CA GLY A 93 -1.66 1.32 -0.56
C GLY A 93 -0.22 1.08 -0.15
N TRP A 94 0.17 1.66 0.99
CA TRP A 94 1.47 1.47 1.60
C TRP A 94 1.36 1.42 3.12
N CYS A 95 2.27 0.68 3.75
CA CYS A 95 2.47 0.64 5.19
C CYS A 95 3.94 0.29 5.45
N LEU A 96 4.67 1.19 6.12
CA LEU A 96 6.11 1.04 6.35
C LEU A 96 6.39 1.07 7.85
N SER A 97 7.41 0.33 8.27
CA SER A 97 7.93 0.44 9.62
C SER A 97 8.46 1.85 9.87
N ARG A 98 8.19 2.37 11.07
CA ARG A 98 8.54 3.73 11.49
C ARG A 98 10.04 4.03 11.33
N ARG A 99 10.91 3.04 11.52
CA ARG A 99 12.38 3.15 11.32
C ARG A 99 12.80 3.49 9.89
N HIS A 100 11.89 3.36 8.92
CA HIS A 100 12.13 3.64 7.51
C HIS A 100 11.39 4.89 6.98
N TRP A 101 10.67 5.61 7.85
CA TRP A 101 10.00 6.85 7.47
C TRP A 101 11.00 7.98 7.17
N GLY A 102 10.57 8.99 6.40
CA GLY A 102 11.42 10.11 6.01
C GLY A 102 12.45 9.80 4.91
N LYS A 103 12.65 8.52 4.55
CA LYS A 103 13.60 8.09 3.51
C LYS A 103 13.05 8.12 2.08
N GLY A 104 11.77 8.41 1.91
CA GLY A 104 11.09 8.46 0.60
C GLY A 104 10.66 7.10 0.04
N TYR A 105 10.86 5.99 0.77
CA TYR A 105 10.53 4.63 0.31
C TYR A 105 9.05 4.42 -0.04
N ALA A 106 8.13 5.01 0.71
CA ALA A 106 6.70 4.89 0.41
C ALA A 106 6.35 5.50 -0.96
N ALA A 107 6.91 6.67 -1.30
CA ALA A 107 6.66 7.31 -2.58
C ALA A 107 7.36 6.57 -3.74
N GLU A 108 8.57 6.06 -3.51
CA GLU A 108 9.29 5.24 -4.49
C GLU A 108 8.52 3.95 -4.83
N ALA A 109 8.13 3.17 -3.82
CA ALA A 109 7.35 1.96 -4.01
C ALA A 109 5.94 2.26 -4.56
N GLY A 110 5.32 3.35 -4.10
CA GLY A 110 4.00 3.77 -4.57
C GLY A 110 3.98 4.14 -6.06
N ARG A 111 5.01 4.84 -6.56
CA ARG A 111 5.14 5.11 -8.01
C ARG A 111 5.30 3.83 -8.83
N ALA A 112 6.12 2.90 -8.37
CA ALA A 112 6.27 1.61 -9.04
C ALA A 112 4.94 0.81 -9.05
N ALA A 113 4.20 0.84 -7.95
CA ALA A 113 2.89 0.19 -7.86
C ALA A 113 1.85 0.82 -8.78
N VAL A 114 1.77 2.16 -8.84
CA VAL A 114 0.89 2.87 -9.77
C VAL A 114 1.23 2.53 -11.22
N ALA A 115 2.52 2.57 -11.59
CA ALA A 115 2.96 2.23 -12.93
C ALA A 115 2.56 0.79 -13.30
N HIS A 116 2.71 -0.15 -12.36
CA HIS A 116 2.27 -1.53 -12.55
C HIS A 116 0.75 -1.65 -12.71
N CYS A 117 -0.06 -0.92 -11.94
CA CYS A 117 -1.51 -0.91 -12.12
C CYS A 117 -1.92 -0.48 -13.54
N PHE A 118 -1.27 0.54 -14.09
CA PHE A 118 -1.57 1.01 -15.44
C PHE A 118 -1.04 0.05 -16.51
N ALA A 119 0.23 -0.35 -16.44
CA ALA A 119 0.87 -1.12 -17.49
C ALA A 119 0.42 -2.59 -17.53
N GLU A 120 0.26 -3.23 -16.36
CA GLU A 120 0.06 -4.69 -16.27
C GLU A 120 -1.37 -5.06 -15.87
N LEU A 121 -2.04 -4.22 -15.07
CA LEU A 121 -3.41 -4.48 -14.63
C LEU A 121 -4.47 -3.78 -15.50
N GLY A 122 -4.05 -2.98 -16.48
CA GLY A 122 -4.95 -2.28 -17.41
C GLY A 122 -5.90 -1.31 -16.73
N ALA A 123 -5.46 -0.67 -15.64
CA ALA A 123 -6.30 0.26 -14.88
C ALA A 123 -6.59 1.54 -15.68
N ASP A 124 -7.83 2.03 -15.65
CA ASP A 124 -8.15 3.39 -16.13
C ASP A 124 -7.91 4.46 -15.05
N GLU A 125 -8.12 4.08 -13.79
CA GLU A 125 -7.98 4.93 -12.61
C GLU A 125 -7.32 4.12 -11.49
N VAL A 126 -6.39 4.75 -10.77
CA VAL A 126 -5.75 4.19 -9.58
C VAL A 126 -5.98 5.15 -8.42
N ILE A 127 -6.49 4.60 -7.30
CA ILE A 127 -6.87 5.39 -6.12
C ILE A 127 -6.08 5.01 -4.86
N SER A 128 -6.15 5.84 -3.84
CA SER A 128 -5.68 5.60 -2.48
C SER A 128 -6.73 6.12 -1.50
N LEU A 129 -7.12 5.29 -0.52
CA LEU A 129 -8.02 5.69 0.55
C LEU A 129 -7.19 6.16 1.75
N ILE A 130 -7.38 7.40 2.15
CA ILE A 130 -6.56 8.04 3.19
C ILE A 130 -7.47 8.64 4.25
N LEU A 131 -7.16 8.38 5.52
CA LEU A 131 -7.92 8.98 6.63
C LEU A 131 -7.75 10.51 6.67
N PRO A 132 -8.81 11.27 6.98
CA PRO A 132 -8.68 12.69 7.28
C PRO A 132 -7.62 12.94 8.37
N GLY A 133 -6.74 13.90 8.14
CA GLY A 133 -5.65 14.23 9.06
C GLY A 133 -4.39 13.35 8.94
N ASN A 134 -4.38 12.29 8.13
CA ASN A 134 -3.17 11.51 7.86
C ASN A 134 -2.25 12.24 6.85
N SER A 135 -1.64 13.32 7.30
CA SER A 135 -0.75 14.18 6.50
C SER A 135 0.44 13.43 5.90
N ARG A 136 0.93 12.39 6.58
CA ARG A 136 2.01 11.51 6.06
C ARG A 136 1.58 10.80 4.78
N SER A 137 0.40 10.17 4.79
CA SER A 137 -0.11 9.48 3.61
C SER A 137 -0.57 10.45 2.53
N ILE A 138 -1.19 11.59 2.88
CA ILE A 138 -1.53 12.64 1.90
C ILE A 138 -0.27 13.09 1.13
N SER A 139 0.80 13.38 1.86
CA SER A 139 2.08 13.80 1.28
C SER A 139 2.75 12.70 0.43
N VAL A 140 2.48 11.42 0.68
CA VAL A 140 2.92 10.33 -0.21
C VAL A 140 2.05 10.30 -1.47
N ALA A 141 0.73 10.40 -1.34
CA ALA A 141 -0.20 10.39 -2.46
C ALA A 141 0.13 11.50 -3.48
N GLU A 142 0.37 12.71 -3.01
CA GLU A 142 0.77 13.84 -3.86
C GLU A 142 2.11 13.56 -4.58
N ARG A 143 3.10 13.00 -3.88
CA ARG A 143 4.41 12.66 -4.46
C ARG A 143 4.38 11.50 -5.48
N ILE A 144 3.33 10.69 -5.47
CA ILE A 144 3.12 9.63 -6.48
C ILE A 144 2.21 10.10 -7.63
N GLY A 145 1.83 11.38 -7.66
CA GLY A 145 1.02 12.00 -8.71
C GLY A 145 -0.49 11.93 -8.47
N HIS A 146 -0.96 11.42 -7.33
CA HIS A 146 -2.37 11.47 -7.01
C HIS A 146 -2.81 12.88 -6.61
N THR A 147 -4.03 13.23 -7.01
CA THR A 147 -4.75 14.43 -6.53
C THR A 147 -5.93 14.01 -5.66
N HIS A 148 -6.43 14.92 -4.84
CA HIS A 148 -7.68 14.69 -4.12
C HIS A 148 -8.84 14.67 -5.12
N LEU A 149 -9.57 13.55 -5.17
CA LEU A 149 -10.69 13.38 -6.10
C LEU A 149 -12.03 13.66 -5.42
N ARG A 150 -12.23 13.11 -4.22
CA ARG A 150 -13.47 13.23 -3.46
C ARG A 150 -13.33 12.77 -2.01
N ASP A 151 -14.25 13.21 -1.19
CA ASP A 151 -14.51 12.62 0.13
C ASP A 151 -15.44 11.41 -0.02
N SER A 152 -15.28 10.42 0.84
CA SER A 152 -16.11 9.22 0.85
C SER A 152 -16.19 8.61 2.26
N GLU A 153 -16.94 7.52 2.35
CA GLU A 153 -17.02 6.70 3.54
C GLU A 153 -16.64 5.26 3.19
N TYR A 154 -15.78 4.66 3.99
CA TYR A 154 -15.40 3.26 3.85
C TYR A 154 -15.48 2.57 5.20
N ARG A 155 -16.32 1.54 5.30
CA ARG A 155 -16.60 0.77 6.54
C ARG A 155 -16.94 1.68 7.74
N GLY A 156 -17.81 2.67 7.53
CA GLY A 156 -18.24 3.60 8.59
C GLY A 156 -17.21 4.65 8.98
N ARG A 157 -16.08 4.77 8.27
CA ARG A 157 -15.05 5.79 8.49
C ARG A 157 -15.01 6.76 7.32
N ARG A 158 -14.97 8.05 7.60
CA ARG A 158 -14.66 9.07 6.60
C ARG A 158 -13.26 8.84 6.04
N VAL A 159 -13.13 8.91 4.73
CA VAL A 159 -11.87 8.81 3.99
C VAL A 159 -11.82 9.85 2.88
N HIS A 160 -10.62 10.29 2.53
CA HIS A 160 -10.35 11.03 1.31
C HIS A 160 -9.86 10.05 0.24
N ILE A 161 -10.46 10.10 -0.94
CA ILE A 161 -10.01 9.35 -2.11
C ILE A 161 -9.06 10.25 -2.90
N TYR A 162 -7.79 9.86 -2.88
CA TYR A 162 -6.77 10.41 -3.76
C TYR A 162 -6.61 9.49 -4.96
N GLY A 163 -6.30 10.00 -6.15
CA GLY A 163 -6.08 9.14 -7.31
C GLY A 163 -5.57 9.86 -8.54
N GLN A 164 -5.34 9.09 -9.59
CA GLN A 164 -5.00 9.59 -10.93
C GLN A 164 -5.52 8.64 -12.01
N ARG A 165 -5.74 9.16 -13.21
CA ARG A 165 -6.18 8.41 -14.39
C ARG A 165 -4.99 8.09 -15.31
N ALA A 166 -5.15 7.09 -16.16
CA ALA A 166 -4.20 6.81 -17.23
C ALA A 166 -4.11 8.02 -18.19
N ALA A 167 -2.92 8.26 -18.73
CA ALA A 167 -2.70 9.37 -19.66
C ALA A 167 -3.65 9.28 -20.87
N GLY A 168 -4.38 10.36 -21.16
CA GLY A 168 -5.34 10.44 -22.28
C GLY A 168 -6.81 10.37 -21.90
N GLN A 169 -7.16 10.23 -20.61
CA GLN A 169 -8.55 10.36 -20.13
C GLN A 169 -8.77 11.71 -19.43
N PRO A 170 -9.85 12.47 -19.73
CA PRO A 170 -10.15 13.71 -19.03
C PRO A 170 -10.42 13.46 -17.54
N THR A 171 -9.97 14.40 -16.70
CA THR A 171 -10.17 14.43 -15.24
C THR A 171 -11.62 14.70 -14.86
#